data_AF-A0A378JEU4-F1
#
_entry.id   AF-A0A378JEU4-F1
#
_cell.length_a   1.000
_cell.length_b   1.000
_cell.length_c   1.000
_cell.angle_alpha   90.00
_cell.angle_beta   90.00
_cell.angle_gamma   90.00
#
_symmetry.space_group_name_H-M   'P 1'
#
loop_
_entity.id
_entity.type
_entity.pdbx_description
1 polymer ?
#
loop_
_entity_poly.entity_id
_entity_poly.type
_entity_poly.pdbx_seq_one_letter_code
_entity_poly.pdbx_strand_id
1 'polypeptide(L)'
;MLSLDNIRTFLNQKTDYLINWNRPGSLFFSSHHYSTRELIERGFVITSTAAGGFLAWNKSEEGGAAPFVLGASLAFLLAHTVTMSPLIYKRIKAKWSCDERIKTINSQLSDEDKNFSLLVKQVIDKIMTHAAEKSPSAVWGKRDRLLKNLETWIDEEEHSLLGDVLKNEEIISLLNKGTFPQTESLVIKSL
;
A
#
# COMPACT_ATOMS: atom_id res chain seq x y z
N MET A 1 -2.55 20.56 21.47
CA MET A 1 -1.53 19.49 21.55
C MET A 1 -1.92 18.42 20.53
N LEU A 2 -1.22 18.30 19.40
CA LEU A 2 -1.53 17.28 18.40
C LEU A 2 -0.99 15.94 18.91
N SER A 3 -1.88 14.97 19.14
CA SER A 3 -1.48 13.59 19.43
C SER A 3 -0.61 13.04 18.29
N LEU A 4 0.43 12.28 18.64
CA LEU A 4 1.27 11.54 17.70
C LEU A 4 0.44 10.68 16.72
N ASP A 5 -0.72 10.18 17.16
CA ASP A 5 -1.63 9.38 16.34
C ASP A 5 -2.34 10.22 15.27
N ASN A 6 -2.68 11.48 15.58
CA ASN A 6 -3.28 12.40 14.61
C ASN A 6 -2.29 12.79 13.52
N ILE A 7 -1.03 13.01 13.88
CA ILE A 7 0.04 13.33 12.92
C ILE A 7 0.34 12.12 12.02
N ARG A 8 0.43 10.91 12.57
CA ARG A 8 0.65 9.68 11.80
C ARG A 8 -0.48 9.42 10.81
N THR A 9 -1.72 9.59 11.24
CA THR A 9 -2.90 9.39 10.39
C THR A 9 -2.96 10.43 9.28
N PHE A 10 -2.71 11.70 9.60
CA PHE A 10 -2.64 12.79 8.62
C PHE A 10 -1.53 12.56 7.58
N LEU A 11 -0.33 12.17 8.01
CA LEU A 11 0.78 11.90 7.11
C LEU A 11 0.54 10.64 6.26
N ASN A 12 -0.09 9.61 6.82
CA ASN A 12 -0.50 8.43 6.04
C ASN A 12 -1.50 8.80 4.96
N GLN A 13 -2.51 9.63 5.28
CA GLN A 13 -3.48 10.10 4.27
C GLN A 13 -2.82 10.99 3.22
N LYS A 14 -1.93 11.92 3.61
CA LYS A 14 -1.23 12.82 2.68
C LYS A 14 -0.22 12.12 1.79
N THR A 15 0.31 10.98 2.23
CA THR A 15 1.25 10.17 1.47
C THR A 15 0.58 8.97 0.81
N ASP A 16 -0.75 8.92 0.70
CA ASP A 16 -1.51 7.79 0.15
C ASP A 16 -1.10 6.42 0.73
N TYR A 17 -0.84 6.36 2.04
CA TYR A 17 -0.37 5.14 2.71
C TYR A 17 0.92 4.62 2.05
N LEU A 18 1.87 5.51 1.73
CA LEU A 18 3.19 5.13 1.23
C LEU A 18 4.22 4.93 2.34
N ILE A 19 3.95 5.40 3.57
CA ILE A 19 4.88 5.34 4.70
C ILE A 19 4.31 4.44 5.80
N ASN A 20 5.13 3.53 6.35
CA ASN A 20 4.74 2.73 7.52
C ASN A 20 5.62 3.14 8.71
N TRP A 21 5.01 3.84 9.67
CA TRP A 21 5.68 4.42 10.84
C TRP A 21 6.05 3.38 11.91
N ASN A 22 5.47 2.18 11.88
CA ASN A 22 5.72 1.11 12.86
C ASN A 22 6.75 0.09 12.38
N ARG A 23 7.27 0.24 11.16
CA ARG A 23 8.09 -0.79 10.48
C ARG A 23 9.58 -0.85 10.81
N PRO A 24 10.28 0.17 11.34
CA PRO A 24 11.72 0.06 11.60
C PRO A 24 12.07 -1.13 12.50
N GLY A 25 11.27 -1.41 13.53
CA GLY A 25 11.45 -2.58 14.41
C GLY A 25 10.92 -3.88 13.81
N SER A 26 9.77 -3.87 13.12
CA SER A 26 9.18 -5.10 12.57
C SER A 26 9.93 -5.66 11.35
N LEU A 27 10.85 -4.89 10.75
CA LEU A 27 11.71 -5.31 9.65
C LEU A 27 12.73 -6.39 10.06
N PHE A 28 13.11 -6.41 11.35
CA PHE A 28 14.06 -7.37 11.90
C PHE A 28 13.37 -8.60 12.52
N PHE A 29 12.10 -8.47 12.94
CA PHE A 29 11.41 -9.50 13.73
C PHE A 29 10.12 -10.07 13.12
N SER A 30 9.73 -9.69 11.89
CA SER A 30 8.54 -10.26 11.24
C SER A 30 8.86 -11.32 10.18
N SER A 31 7.93 -12.26 10.00
CA SER A 31 7.98 -13.31 8.98
C SER A 31 7.73 -12.73 7.57
N HIS A 32 8.70 -12.04 7.02
CA HIS A 32 8.69 -11.59 5.63
C HIS A 32 9.57 -12.52 4.78
N HIS A 33 9.01 -13.03 3.68
CA HIS A 33 9.78 -13.74 2.65
C HIS A 33 10.55 -12.68 1.86
N TYR A 34 11.85 -12.59 2.12
CA TYR A 34 12.74 -11.70 1.39
C TYR A 34 13.32 -12.42 0.18
N SER A 35 13.41 -11.71 -0.95
CA SER A 35 14.21 -12.19 -2.07
C SER A 35 15.70 -12.15 -1.70
N THR A 36 16.53 -12.97 -2.36
CA THR A 36 17.99 -13.02 -2.14
C THR A 36 18.64 -11.65 -2.30
N ARG A 37 18.14 -10.83 -3.23
CA ARG A 37 18.59 -9.45 -3.43
C ARG A 37 18.30 -8.56 -2.21
N GLU A 38 17.10 -8.65 -1.65
CA GLU A 38 16.72 -7.89 -0.45
C GLU A 38 17.51 -8.33 0.78
N LEU A 39 17.89 -9.60 0.87
CA LEU A 39 18.76 -10.10 1.94
C LEU A 39 20.18 -9.53 1.83
N ILE A 40 20.74 -9.46 0.63
CA ILE A 40 22.07 -8.87 0.40
C ILE A 40 22.08 -7.37 0.74
N GLU A 41 21.07 -6.62 0.28
CA GLU A 41 20.94 -5.18 0.56
C GLU A 41 20.84 -4.92 2.07
N ARG A 42 20.11 -5.77 2.82
CA ARG A 42 20.01 -5.69 4.28
C ARG A 42 21.30 -6.12 4.99
N GLY A 43 21.95 -7.17 4.50
CA GLY A 43 23.22 -7.64 5.02
C GLY A 43 24.29 -6.55 4.94
N PHE A 44 24.39 -5.88 3.79
CA PHE A 44 25.29 -4.75 3.57
C PHE A 44 25.05 -3.59 4.55
N VAL A 45 23.78 -3.28 4.83
CA VAL A 45 23.40 -2.23 5.78
C VAL A 45 23.81 -2.59 7.21
N ILE A 46 23.57 -3.84 7.65
CA ILE A 46 23.94 -4.31 8.98
C ILE A 46 25.46 -4.28 9.15
N THR A 47 26.22 -4.83 8.19
CA THR A 47 27.69 -4.83 8.27
C THR A 47 28.27 -3.42 8.21
N SER A 48 27.75 -2.54 7.36
CA SER A 48 28.21 -1.13 7.28
C SER A 48 27.91 -0.36 8.57
N THR A 49 26.74 -0.59 9.17
CA THR A 49 26.35 0.04 10.44
C THR A 49 27.19 -0.49 11.60
N ALA A 50 27.44 -1.80 11.65
CA ALA A 50 28.29 -2.43 12.66
C ALA A 50 29.74 -1.97 12.54
N ALA A 51 30.28 -1.91 11.32
CA ALA A 51 31.63 -1.40 11.06
C ALA A 51 31.75 0.08 11.42
N GLY A 52 30.76 0.90 11.04
CA GLY A 52 30.72 2.32 11.41
C GLY A 52 30.62 2.53 12.92
N GLY A 53 29.81 1.74 13.62
CA GLY A 53 29.69 1.76 15.08
C GLY A 53 30.98 1.33 15.78
N PHE A 54 31.65 0.29 15.29
CA PHE A 54 32.95 -0.17 15.81
C PHE A 54 34.04 0.89 15.62
N LEU A 55 34.13 1.48 14.42
CA LEU A 55 35.10 2.54 14.13
C LEU A 55 34.83 3.80 14.97
N ALA A 56 33.56 4.17 15.16
CA ALA A 56 33.17 5.30 16.01
C ALA A 56 33.50 5.05 17.49
N TRP A 57 33.27 3.82 18.00
CA TRP A 57 33.65 3.43 19.36
C TRP A 57 35.16 3.54 19.56
N ASN A 58 35.95 2.91 18.69
CA ASN A 58 37.41 2.87 18.77
C ASN A 58 38.04 4.27 18.72
N LYS A 59 37.45 5.19 17.95
CA LYS A 59 37.88 6.60 17.84
C LYS A 59 37.38 7.50 18.98
N SER A 60 36.29 7.13 19.66
CA SER A 60 35.76 7.90 20.78
C SER A 60 36.70 7.91 21.99
N GLU A 61 37.51 6.86 22.15
CA GLU A 61 38.57 6.78 23.16
C GLU A 61 39.70 7.81 22.92
N GLU A 62 39.84 8.35 21.69
CA GLU A 62 40.85 9.37 21.32
C GLU A 62 40.36 10.83 21.48
N GLY A 63 39.17 11.07 22.06
CA GLY A 63 38.72 12.42 22.47
C GLY A 63 38.00 13.27 21.40
N GLY A 64 37.66 12.71 20.24
CA GLY A 64 36.96 13.42 19.14
C GLY A 64 35.59 12.86 18.79
N ALA A 65 34.54 13.17 19.54
CA ALA A 65 33.20 12.58 19.33
C ALA A 65 32.39 13.21 18.16
N ALA A 66 32.59 14.49 17.84
CA ALA A 66 31.69 15.23 16.95
C ALA A 66 31.67 14.78 15.46
N PRO A 67 32.80 14.58 14.75
CA PRO A 67 32.77 14.18 13.34
C PRO A 67 32.25 12.74 13.14
N PHE A 68 32.43 11.87 14.13
CA PHE A 68 31.98 10.47 14.07
C PHE A 68 30.48 10.32 14.31
N VAL A 69 29.88 11.13 15.17
CA VAL A 69 28.41 11.14 15.36
C VAL A 69 27.71 11.60 14.08
N LEU A 70 28.26 12.59 13.38
CA LEU A 70 27.74 13.03 12.07
C LEU A 70 27.94 11.97 11.00
N GLY A 71 29.11 11.31 10.96
CA GLY A 71 29.38 10.19 10.06
C GLY A 71 28.45 8.99 10.30
N ALA A 72 28.21 8.62 11.55
CA ALA A 72 27.29 7.54 11.93
C ALA A 72 25.83 7.90 11.62
N SER A 73 25.44 9.16 11.83
CA SER A 73 24.09 9.64 11.46
C SER A 73 23.88 9.64 9.94
N LEU A 74 24.89 10.03 9.17
CA LEU A 74 24.86 9.99 7.71
C LEU A 74 24.84 8.55 7.19
N ALA A 75 25.68 7.66 7.75
CA ALA A 75 25.69 6.24 7.41
C ALA A 75 24.35 5.58 7.77
N PHE A 76 23.77 5.92 8.92
CA PHE A 76 22.44 5.48 9.31
C PHE A 76 21.37 5.96 8.33
N LEU A 77 21.40 7.23 7.92
CA LEU A 77 20.46 7.78 6.93
C LEU A 77 20.60 7.10 5.57
N LEU A 78 21.83 6.91 5.07
CA LEU A 78 22.09 6.23 3.81
C LEU A 78 21.63 4.77 3.86
N ALA A 79 21.96 4.06 4.94
CA ALA A 79 21.59 2.67 5.12
C ALA A 79 20.06 2.50 5.32
N HIS A 80 19.40 3.43 6.02
CA HIS A 80 17.94 3.49 6.11
C HIS A 80 17.30 3.80 4.76
N THR A 81 17.89 4.70 3.98
CA THR A 81 17.36 5.05 2.65
C THR A 81 17.46 3.85 1.71
N VAL A 82 18.59 3.15 1.69
CA VAL A 82 18.80 1.94 0.88
C VAL A 82 17.82 0.83 1.27
N THR A 83 17.56 0.62 2.57
CA THR A 83 16.63 -0.43 3.01
C THR A 83 15.15 -0.07 2.82
N MET A 84 14.79 1.22 2.88
CA MET A 84 13.42 1.69 2.69
C MET A 84 13.06 1.89 1.21
N SER A 85 14.03 2.22 0.35
CA SER A 85 13.81 2.47 -1.08
C SER A 85 13.09 1.32 -1.81
N PRO A 86 13.47 0.04 -1.66
CA PRO A 86 12.75 -1.08 -2.28
C PRO A 86 11.30 -1.19 -1.82
N LEU A 87 11.01 -0.85 -0.55
CA LEU A 87 9.66 -0.90 0.00
C LEU A 87 8.79 0.23 -0.54
N ILE A 88 9.37 1.42 -0.70
CA ILE A 88 8.72 2.57 -1.33
C ILE A 88 8.47 2.24 -2.81
N TYR A 89 9.47 1.71 -3.51
CA TYR A 89 9.34 1.30 -4.91
C TYR A 89 8.25 0.24 -5.11
N LYS A 90 8.20 -0.81 -4.27
CA LYS A 90 7.13 -1.81 -4.30
C LYS A 90 5.74 -1.19 -4.13
N ARG A 91 5.60 -0.17 -3.28
CA ARG A 91 4.33 0.54 -3.07
C ARG A 91 3.97 1.44 -4.25
N ILE A 92 4.94 2.16 -4.80
CA ILE A 92 4.75 2.97 -6.01
C ILE A 92 4.32 2.07 -7.18
N LYS A 93 4.99 0.93 -7.37
CA LYS A 93 4.62 -0.04 -8.39
C LYS A 93 3.19 -0.57 -8.21
N ALA A 94 2.77 -0.84 -6.98
CA ALA A 94 1.40 -1.25 -6.68
C ALA A 94 0.38 -0.13 -6.95
N LYS A 95 0.74 1.13 -6.65
CA LYS A 95 -0.07 2.30 -7.01
C LYS A 95 -0.22 2.42 -8.53
N TRP A 96 0.87 2.30 -9.29
CA TRP A 96 0.83 2.32 -10.75
C TRP A 96 -0.02 1.20 -11.34
N SER A 97 0.04 -0.02 -10.77
CA SER A 97 -0.85 -1.13 -11.15
C SER A 97 -2.33 -0.76 -10.96
N CYS A 98 -2.67 -0.13 -9.83
CA CYS A 98 -4.04 0.34 -9.60
C CYS A 98 -4.44 1.42 -10.61
N ASP A 99 -3.56 2.39 -10.89
CA ASP A 99 -3.80 3.47 -11.85
C ASP A 99 -4.00 2.93 -13.27
N GLU A 100 -3.23 1.92 -13.68
CA GLU A 100 -3.40 1.23 -14.96
C GLU A 100 -4.75 0.53 -15.05
N ARG A 101 -5.16 -0.21 -14.02
CA ARG A 101 -6.49 -0.85 -13.98
C ARG A 101 -7.63 0.15 -14.06
N ILE A 102 -7.51 1.27 -13.34
CA ILE A 102 -8.51 2.35 -13.39
C ILE A 102 -8.60 2.92 -14.81
N LYS A 103 -7.49 3.06 -15.52
CA LYS A 103 -7.50 3.49 -16.93
C LYS A 103 -8.20 2.45 -17.82
N THR A 104 -7.90 1.17 -17.65
CA THR A 104 -8.57 0.08 -18.40
C THR A 104 -10.07 0.11 -18.18
N ILE A 105 -10.52 0.12 -16.92
CA ILE A 105 -11.94 0.19 -16.58
C ILE A 105 -12.59 1.42 -17.21
N ASN A 106 -11.99 2.61 -17.05
CA ASN A 106 -12.53 3.83 -17.63
C ASN A 106 -12.58 3.80 -19.17
N SER A 107 -11.69 3.05 -19.83
CA SER A 107 -11.70 2.89 -21.29
C SER A 107 -12.78 1.91 -21.79
N GLN A 108 -13.24 0.99 -20.94
CA GLN A 108 -14.33 0.06 -21.23
C GLN A 108 -15.71 0.70 -21.03
N LEU A 109 -15.79 1.81 -20.30
CA LEU A 109 -17.02 2.55 -20.09
C LEU A 109 -17.40 3.33 -21.36
N SER A 110 -18.59 3.05 -21.90
CA SER A 110 -19.17 3.81 -23.01
C SER A 110 -19.75 5.15 -22.54
N ASP A 111 -19.55 6.20 -23.33
CA ASP A 111 -20.15 7.54 -23.11
C ASP A 111 -21.69 7.54 -23.21
N GLU A 112 -22.28 6.48 -23.76
CA GLU A 112 -23.73 6.31 -23.91
C GLU A 112 -24.42 5.99 -22.58
N ASP A 113 -23.77 5.25 -21.68
CA ASP A 113 -24.30 4.93 -20.35
C ASP A 113 -23.57 5.72 -19.25
N LYS A 114 -23.92 7.01 -19.19
CA LYS A 114 -23.33 7.95 -18.23
C LYS A 114 -23.64 7.60 -16.78
N ASN A 115 -24.80 6.99 -16.52
CA ASN A 115 -25.24 6.64 -15.16
C ASN A 115 -24.45 5.45 -14.64
N PHE A 116 -24.28 4.40 -15.45
CA PHE A 116 -23.43 3.26 -15.12
C PHE A 116 -21.97 3.69 -14.95
N SER A 117 -21.46 4.52 -15.86
CA SER A 117 -20.11 5.06 -15.77
C SER A 117 -19.84 5.85 -14.49
N LEU A 118 -20.83 6.61 -14.02
CA LEU A 118 -20.75 7.36 -12.76
C LEU A 118 -20.76 6.42 -11.55
N LEU A 119 -21.59 5.39 -11.56
CA LEU A 119 -21.61 4.33 -10.53
C LEU A 119 -20.27 3.63 -10.41
N VAL A 120 -19.67 3.22 -11.54
CA VAL A 120 -18.35 2.57 -11.55
C VAL A 120 -17.27 3.50 -10.98
N LYS A 121 -17.28 4.78 -11.34
CA LYS A 121 -16.35 5.78 -10.76
C LYS A 121 -16.52 5.93 -9.24
N GLN A 122 -17.75 5.95 -8.73
CA GLN A 122 -18.00 5.99 -7.29
C GLN A 122 -17.47 4.74 -6.57
N VAL A 123 -17.58 3.56 -7.19
CA VAL A 123 -17.04 2.32 -6.64
C VAL A 123 -15.51 2.33 -6.67
N ILE A 124 -14.89 2.84 -7.74
CA ILE A 124 -13.43 3.05 -7.80
C ILE A 124 -12.98 3.96 -6.64
N ASP A 125 -13.66 5.09 -6.42
CA ASP A 125 -13.34 6.00 -5.32
C ASP A 125 -13.49 5.32 -3.94
N LYS A 126 -14.54 4.51 -3.73
CA LYS A 126 -14.70 3.70 -2.52
C LYS A 126 -13.55 2.70 -2.34
N ILE A 127 -13.10 2.04 -3.41
CA ILE A 127 -11.95 1.12 -3.35
C ILE A 127 -10.67 1.88 -2.99
N MET A 128 -10.42 3.01 -3.65
CA MET A 128 -9.20 3.81 -3.48
C MET A 128 -9.13 4.54 -2.14
N THR A 129 -10.27 4.76 -1.48
CA THR A 129 -10.33 5.31 -0.12
C THR A 129 -10.33 4.22 0.96
N HIS A 130 -10.61 2.97 0.61
CA HIS A 130 -10.60 1.84 1.55
C HIS A 130 -9.20 1.61 2.14
N ALA A 131 -9.13 1.52 3.47
CA ALA A 131 -7.89 1.36 4.23
C ALA A 131 -8.07 0.49 5.49
N ALA A 132 -8.75 -0.65 5.36
CA ALA A 132 -8.99 -1.56 6.49
C ALA A 132 -7.75 -2.36 6.96
N GLU A 133 -6.64 -2.33 6.21
CA GLU A 133 -5.45 -3.14 6.50
C GLU A 133 -4.45 -2.40 7.40
N LYS A 134 -3.83 -3.11 8.34
CA LYS A 134 -2.85 -2.56 9.29
C LYS A 134 -1.53 -2.11 8.63
N SER A 135 -1.25 -2.57 7.41
CA SER A 135 0.00 -2.23 6.72
C SER A 135 -0.25 -1.50 5.40
N PRO A 136 0.49 -0.42 5.10
CA PRO A 136 0.28 0.34 3.87
C PRO A 136 0.51 -0.45 2.58
N SER A 137 1.43 -1.44 2.60
CA SER A 137 1.61 -2.36 1.47
C SER A 137 0.40 -3.29 1.26
N ALA A 138 -0.25 -3.72 2.34
CA ALA A 138 -1.46 -4.55 2.26
C ALA A 138 -2.66 -3.73 1.76
N VAL A 139 -2.75 -2.44 2.12
CA VAL A 139 -3.76 -1.53 1.57
C VAL A 139 -3.68 -1.50 0.05
N TRP A 140 -2.50 -1.24 -0.52
CA TRP A 140 -2.31 -1.21 -1.97
C TRP A 140 -2.56 -2.56 -2.65
N GLY A 141 -2.09 -3.66 -2.08
CA GLY A 141 -2.37 -5.00 -2.61
C GLY A 141 -3.87 -5.35 -2.59
N LYS A 142 -4.60 -4.91 -1.57
CA LYS A 142 -6.04 -5.10 -1.48
C LYS A 142 -6.80 -4.28 -2.51
N ARG A 143 -6.40 -3.02 -2.71
CA ARG A 143 -6.97 -2.14 -3.75
C ARG A 143 -6.80 -2.76 -5.14
N ASP A 144 -5.60 -3.21 -5.48
CA ASP A 144 -5.33 -3.86 -6.76
C ASP A 144 -6.21 -5.10 -6.98
N ARG A 145 -6.38 -5.94 -5.95
CA ARG A 145 -7.27 -7.11 -6.02
C ARG A 145 -8.75 -6.73 -6.22
N LEU A 146 -9.23 -5.71 -5.51
CA LEU A 146 -10.61 -5.24 -5.64
C LEU A 146 -10.87 -4.62 -7.02
N LEU A 147 -9.92 -3.84 -7.54
CA LEU A 147 -9.98 -3.29 -8.90
C LEU A 147 -9.97 -4.39 -9.96
N LYS A 148 -9.14 -5.41 -9.78
CA LYS A 148 -9.11 -6.57 -10.68
C LYS A 148 -10.46 -7.30 -10.70
N ASN A 149 -11.07 -7.51 -9.55
CA ASN A 149 -12.38 -8.17 -9.49
C ASN A 149 -13.49 -7.29 -10.10
N LEU A 150 -13.42 -5.98 -9.92
CA LEU A 150 -14.33 -5.03 -10.56
C LEU A 150 -14.18 -5.06 -12.09
N GLU A 151 -12.94 -5.04 -12.59
CA GLU A 151 -12.60 -5.17 -14.01
C GLU A 151 -13.18 -6.47 -14.59
N THR A 152 -12.99 -7.61 -13.91
CA THR A 152 -13.57 -8.90 -14.32
C THR A 152 -15.10 -8.85 -14.39
N TRP A 153 -15.76 -8.28 -13.39
CA TRP A 153 -17.23 -8.18 -13.41
C TRP A 153 -17.74 -7.27 -14.54
N ILE A 154 -17.02 -6.20 -14.88
CA ILE A 154 -17.38 -5.32 -16.00
C ILE A 154 -17.24 -6.04 -17.35
N ASP A 155 -16.27 -6.94 -17.48
CA ASP A 155 -16.02 -7.69 -18.71
C ASP A 155 -16.98 -8.88 -18.90
N GLU A 156 -17.36 -9.55 -17.80
CA GLU A 156 -18.12 -10.81 -17.83
C GLU A 156 -19.63 -10.64 -17.66
N GLU A 157 -20.11 -9.56 -17.03
CA GLU A 157 -21.51 -9.42 -16.61
C GLU A 157 -22.28 -8.33 -17.38
N GLU A 158 -23.59 -8.51 -17.54
CA GLU A 158 -24.44 -7.49 -18.15
C GLU A 158 -24.51 -6.21 -17.29
N HIS A 159 -24.38 -5.05 -17.94
CA HIS A 159 -24.34 -3.73 -17.26
C HIS A 159 -25.56 -3.46 -16.36
N SER A 160 -26.74 -3.98 -16.72
CA SER A 160 -27.97 -3.82 -15.94
C SER A 160 -27.89 -4.52 -14.57
N LEU A 161 -27.51 -5.80 -14.57
CA LEU A 161 -27.34 -6.62 -13.37
C LEU A 161 -26.19 -6.11 -12.51
N LEU A 162 -25.07 -5.77 -13.16
CA LEU A 162 -23.91 -5.20 -12.48
C LEU A 162 -24.25 -3.84 -11.84
N GLY A 163 -25.01 -3.00 -12.52
CA GLY A 163 -25.45 -1.70 -12.00
C GLY A 163 -26.21 -1.80 -10.68
N ASP A 164 -27.04 -2.84 -10.50
CA ASP A 164 -27.77 -3.06 -9.25
C ASP A 164 -26.87 -3.61 -8.13
N VAL A 165 -25.88 -4.45 -8.46
CA VAL A 165 -24.86 -4.90 -7.51
C VAL A 165 -23.98 -3.74 -7.04
N LEU A 166 -23.57 -2.84 -7.94
CA LEU A 166 -22.68 -1.71 -7.63
C LEU A 166 -23.34 -0.67 -6.71
N LYS A 167 -24.68 -0.59 -6.69
CA LYS A 167 -25.44 0.26 -5.75
C LYS A 167 -25.39 -0.25 -4.31
N ASN A 168 -24.99 -1.51 -4.07
CA ASN A 168 -24.98 -2.10 -2.74
C ASN A 168 -23.98 -1.38 -1.81
N GLU A 169 -24.41 -1.05 -0.60
CA GLU A 169 -23.56 -0.40 0.41
C GLU A 169 -22.36 -1.28 0.84
N GLU A 170 -22.50 -2.61 0.76
CA GLU A 170 -21.45 -3.59 1.08
C GLU A 170 -20.56 -3.96 -0.12
N ILE A 171 -20.50 -3.15 -1.17
CA ILE A 171 -19.78 -3.47 -2.43
C ILE A 171 -18.31 -3.93 -2.22
N ILE A 172 -17.60 -3.35 -1.24
CA ILE A 172 -16.22 -3.74 -0.91
C ILE A 172 -16.15 -5.18 -0.38
N SER A 173 -17.15 -5.61 0.40
CA SER A 173 -17.24 -6.98 0.91
C SER A 173 -17.53 -7.97 -0.22
N LEU A 174 -18.44 -7.61 -1.13
CA LEU A 174 -18.79 -8.42 -2.30
C LEU A 174 -17.60 -8.60 -3.23
N LEU A 175 -16.92 -7.51 -3.59
CA LEU A 175 -15.71 -7.55 -4.41
C LEU A 175 -14.59 -8.36 -3.74
N ASN A 176 -14.49 -8.34 -2.41
CA ASN A 176 -13.46 -9.11 -1.70
C ASN A 176 -13.72 -10.63 -1.73
N LYS A 177 -14.98 -11.07 -1.89
CA LYS A 177 -15.31 -12.49 -2.11
C LYS A 177 -14.88 -12.97 -3.50
N GLY A 178 -14.85 -12.07 -4.48
CA GLY A 178 -14.35 -12.32 -5.83
C GLY A 178 -15.30 -13.07 -6.76
N THR A 179 -16.45 -13.51 -6.27
CA THR A 179 -17.52 -14.14 -7.06
C THR A 179 -18.68 -13.17 -7.23
N PHE A 180 -19.19 -13.02 -8.46
CA PHE A 180 -20.38 -12.21 -8.70
C PHE A 180 -21.58 -12.78 -7.92
N PRO A 181 -22.31 -11.97 -7.14
CA PRO A 181 -23.42 -12.45 -6.35
C PRO A 181 -24.57 -12.89 -7.26
N GLN A 182 -24.99 -14.15 -7.14
CA GLN A 182 -26.22 -14.62 -7.78
C GLN A 182 -27.41 -13.85 -7.20
N THR A 183 -28.31 -13.41 -8.09
CA THR A 183 -29.45 -12.50 -7.84
C THR A 183 -30.35 -12.92 -6.69
N GLU A 184 -30.43 -14.21 -6.35
CA GLU A 184 -31.19 -14.72 -5.20
C GLU A 184 -30.65 -14.26 -3.83
N SER A 185 -29.37 -13.90 -3.73
CA SER A 185 -28.75 -13.48 -2.46
C SER A 185 -28.93 -12.00 -2.12
N LEU A 186 -29.27 -11.16 -3.11
CA LEU A 186 -29.39 -9.69 -2.94
C LEU A 186 -30.77 -9.27 -2.44
N VAL A 187 -31.80 -10.07 -2.71
CA VAL A 187 -33.19 -9.80 -2.28
C VAL A 187 -33.38 -9.98 -0.76
N ILE A 188 -32.53 -10.78 -0.11
CA ILE A 188 -32.71 -11.15 1.31
C ILE A 188 -32.22 -10.05 2.27
N LYS A 189 -31.39 -9.09 1.81
CA LYS A 189 -30.87 -7.99 2.67
C LYS A 189 -31.63 -6.68 2.56
N SER A 190 -32.62 -6.55 1.67
CA SER A 190 -33.40 -5.30 1.48
C SER A 190 -34.80 -5.32 2.11
N LEU A 191 -35.05 -6.22 3.07
CA LEU A 191 -36.29 -6.30 3.84
C LEU A 191 -36.06 -5.89 5.30
#